data_AF-A0A0L6JI29-F1
#
_entry.id   AF-A0A0L6JI29-F1
#
_cell.length_a   1.000
_cell.length_b   1.000
_cell.length_c   1.000
_cell.angle_alpha   90.00
_cell.angle_beta   90.00
_cell.angle_gamma   90.00
#
_symmetry.space_group_name_H-M   'P 1'
#
loop_
_entity.id
_entity.type
_entity.pdbx_description
1 polymer ?
#
loop_
_entity_poly.entity_id
_entity_poly.type
_entity_poly.pdbx_seq_one_letter_code
_entity_poly.pdbx_strand_id
1 'polypeptide(L)'
;MITPKNKNNTVENVRNATKDISDIFRKHFYKIKSKYRYPYHVLRAVESICQCRTNSLGTQIYKCDSCGEEHEIAMSCGNRHCPKCQHEKRKDWLDKQIDRMLPIDYFHVVFTLPDSLNDLILHNQKILYGVLLKCVKETLIELGRDRMRADIGAIAILHTWGQNLSYHPHVHCVVTGGGINVDSKKWISSKKGYLLPVEVMSTLFKGKFLSYTKELQQKSTKRQGKDIP
;
A
#
# COMPACT_ATOMS: atom_id res chain seq x y z
N MET A 1 50.89 12.07 -13.07
CA MET A 1 51.44 11.51 -11.81
C MET A 1 50.47 11.83 -10.69
N ILE A 2 49.63 10.87 -10.32
CA ILE A 2 48.77 10.95 -9.13
C ILE A 2 49.13 9.73 -8.29
N THR A 3 49.70 9.98 -7.12
CA THR A 3 50.10 8.99 -6.12
C THR A 3 48.88 8.21 -5.60
N PRO A 4 49.05 6.91 -5.27
CA PRO A 4 47.96 6.05 -4.81
C PRO A 4 47.59 6.37 -3.36
N LYS A 5 46.33 6.70 -3.09
CA LYS A 5 45.81 6.73 -1.72
C LYS A 5 45.54 5.30 -1.26
N ASN A 6 46.46 4.85 -0.42
CA ASN A 6 46.37 3.88 0.67
C ASN A 6 45.26 2.82 0.60
N LYS A 7 45.72 1.58 0.39
CA LYS A 7 45.03 0.33 0.67
C LYS A 7 44.82 0.22 2.17
N ASN A 8 43.55 0.19 2.60
CA ASN A 8 43.04 -0.49 3.78
C ASN A 8 41.53 -0.23 3.85
N ASN A 9 40.78 -0.88 2.96
CA ASN A 9 39.35 -1.05 3.10
C ASN A 9 39.10 -2.56 3.03
N THR A 10 39.42 -3.23 4.14
CA THR A 10 38.83 -4.53 4.44
C THR A 10 37.32 -4.42 4.40
N VAL A 11 36.66 -5.55 4.13
CA VAL A 11 35.25 -5.79 3.81
C VAL A 11 34.25 -5.35 4.92
N GLU A 12 34.64 -4.44 5.82
CA GLU A 12 33.85 -3.98 6.96
C GLU A 12 32.98 -2.74 6.69
N ASN A 13 33.15 -2.06 5.55
CA ASN A 13 32.47 -0.77 5.30
C ASN A 13 31.06 -0.83 4.67
N VAL A 14 30.37 -1.98 4.71
CA VAL A 14 28.92 -2.06 4.42
C VAL A 14 28.05 -1.99 5.70
N ARG A 15 28.67 -1.88 6.89
CA ARG A 15 27.95 -1.99 8.18
C ARG A 15 27.54 -0.66 8.84
N ASN A 16 27.14 0.34 8.06
CA ASN A 16 26.07 1.23 8.53
C ASN A 16 24.72 0.63 8.13
N ALA A 17 24.46 -0.60 8.60
CA ALA A 17 23.16 -1.23 8.43
C ALA A 17 22.16 -0.48 9.32
N THR A 18 21.46 0.49 8.74
CA THR A 18 20.20 0.98 9.30
C THR A 18 19.35 -0.25 9.63
N LYS A 19 19.14 -0.49 10.93
CA LYS A 19 18.32 -1.60 11.42
C LYS A 19 16.98 -1.58 10.69
N ASP A 20 16.64 -2.69 10.06
CA ASP A 20 15.38 -2.80 9.34
C ASP A 20 14.40 -3.76 10.05
N ILE A 21 13.22 -3.94 9.46
CA ILE A 21 12.16 -4.77 10.06
C ILE A 21 12.59 -6.23 10.27
N SER A 22 13.49 -6.77 9.42
CA SER A 22 14.00 -8.13 9.59
C SER A 22 14.87 -8.26 10.84
N ASP A 23 15.64 -7.23 11.17
CA ASP A 23 16.44 -7.20 12.41
C ASP A 23 15.55 -7.08 13.65
N ILE A 24 14.50 -6.27 13.57
CA ILE A 24 13.51 -6.13 14.63
C ILE A 24 12.82 -7.49 14.89
N PHE A 25 12.36 -8.17 13.84
CA PHE A 25 11.71 -9.48 14.01
C PHE A 25 12.68 -10.53 14.56
N ARG A 26 13.91 -10.64 14.03
CA ARG A 26 14.92 -11.56 14.58
C ARG A 26 15.16 -11.33 16.06
N LYS A 27 15.28 -10.07 16.49
CA LYS A 27 15.60 -9.72 17.88
C LYS A 27 14.41 -9.86 18.84
N HIS A 28 13.19 -9.59 18.38
CA HIS A 28 12.04 -9.40 19.26
C HIS A 28 10.89 -10.39 19.03
N PHE A 29 10.63 -10.82 17.80
CA PHE A 29 9.44 -11.61 17.48
C PHE A 29 9.40 -12.93 18.25
N TYR A 30 10.50 -13.66 18.32
CA TYR A 30 10.56 -14.95 19.03
C TYR A 30 10.33 -14.81 20.55
N LYS A 31 10.55 -13.63 21.14
CA LYS A 31 10.27 -13.35 22.56
C LYS A 31 8.79 -13.14 22.86
N ILE A 32 8.02 -12.73 21.85
CA ILE A 32 6.58 -12.45 21.98
C ILE A 32 5.70 -13.47 21.25
N LYS A 33 6.28 -14.32 20.41
CA LYS A 33 5.57 -15.32 19.60
C LYS A 33 4.65 -16.22 20.45
N SER A 34 5.07 -16.61 21.66
CA SER A 34 4.28 -17.44 22.57
C SER A 34 3.24 -16.66 23.38
N LYS A 35 3.34 -15.33 23.45
CA LYS A 35 2.44 -14.48 24.25
C LYS A 35 1.10 -14.21 23.57
N TYR A 36 1.03 -14.32 22.25
CA TYR A 36 -0.16 -13.99 21.46
C TYR A 36 -0.46 -15.08 20.45
N ARG A 37 -1.74 -15.18 20.03
CA ARG A 37 -2.14 -16.01 18.89
C ARG A 37 -2.07 -15.19 17.61
N TYR A 38 -1.27 -15.67 16.66
CA TYR A 38 -1.12 -15.06 15.35
C TYR A 38 -1.75 -15.95 14.28
N PRO A 39 -2.45 -15.38 13.29
CA PRO A 39 -2.86 -16.12 12.11
C PRO A 39 -1.64 -16.73 11.40
N TYR A 40 -1.81 -17.93 10.82
CA TYR A 40 -0.73 -18.66 10.16
C TYR A 40 -0.01 -17.83 9.08
N HIS A 41 -0.76 -17.07 8.27
CA HIS A 41 -0.18 -16.23 7.23
C HIS A 41 0.75 -15.13 7.78
N VAL A 42 0.48 -14.60 8.98
CA VAL A 42 1.36 -13.64 9.67
C VAL A 42 2.65 -14.33 10.09
N LEU A 43 2.54 -15.51 10.70
CA LEU A 43 3.72 -16.29 11.11
C LEU A 43 4.64 -16.59 9.92
N ARG A 44 4.06 -17.02 8.79
CA ARG A 44 4.81 -17.30 7.55
C ARG A 44 5.47 -16.06 6.95
N ALA A 45 4.79 -14.92 6.98
CA ALA A 45 5.36 -13.65 6.52
C ALA A 45 6.55 -13.25 7.39
N VAL A 46 6.41 -13.29 8.72
CA VAL A 46 7.49 -12.95 9.65
C VAL A 46 8.68 -13.90 9.50
N GLU A 47 8.44 -15.20 9.42
CA GLU A 47 9.49 -16.20 9.17
C GLU A 47 10.28 -15.92 7.88
N SER A 48 9.55 -15.67 6.78
CA SER A 48 10.18 -15.31 5.50
C SER A 48 11.05 -14.06 5.64
N ILE A 49 10.55 -13.03 6.33
CA ILE A 49 11.27 -11.77 6.54
C ILE A 49 12.52 -11.97 7.41
N CYS A 50 12.45 -12.81 8.45
CA CYS A 50 13.60 -13.17 9.29
C CYS A 50 14.71 -13.89 8.51
N GLN A 51 14.36 -14.74 7.55
CA GLN A 51 15.32 -15.50 6.74
C GLN A 51 15.90 -14.69 5.58
N CYS A 52 15.25 -13.59 5.18
CA CYS A 52 15.65 -12.78 4.04
C CYS A 52 17.06 -12.21 4.18
N ARG A 53 17.90 -12.40 3.14
CA ARG A 53 19.30 -11.97 3.09
C ARG A 53 20.14 -12.57 4.23
N THR A 54 19.89 -13.84 4.53
CA THR A 54 20.73 -14.66 5.40
C THR A 54 21.11 -15.94 4.66
N ASN A 55 22.13 -16.65 5.15
CA ASN A 55 22.61 -17.88 4.53
C ASN A 55 21.59 -19.04 4.61
N SER A 56 20.49 -18.88 5.37
CA SER A 56 19.45 -19.90 5.48
C SER A 56 18.69 -20.16 4.17
N LEU A 57 18.77 -19.25 3.21
CA LEU A 57 18.15 -19.38 1.88
C LEU A 57 19.17 -19.65 0.78
N GLY A 58 20.41 -19.98 1.16
CA GLY A 58 21.54 -20.07 0.24
C GLY A 58 22.13 -18.72 -0.14
N THR A 59 23.24 -18.79 -0.86
CA THR A 59 24.02 -17.64 -1.30
C THR A 59 24.36 -17.79 -2.78
N GLN A 60 24.54 -16.67 -3.46
CA GLN A 60 25.05 -16.62 -4.82
C GLN A 60 26.42 -15.98 -4.78
N ILE A 61 27.36 -16.64 -5.43
CA ILE A 61 28.72 -16.14 -5.63
C ILE A 61 28.80 -15.64 -7.07
N TYR A 62 29.31 -14.43 -7.25
CA TYR A 62 29.58 -13.86 -8.58
C TYR A 62 30.92 -13.13 -8.55
N LYS A 63 31.61 -13.12 -9.67
CA LYS A 63 32.83 -12.34 -9.85
C LYS A 63 32.46 -11.00 -10.48
N CYS A 64 32.91 -9.90 -9.88
CA CYS A 64 32.65 -8.57 -10.43
C CYS A 64 33.68 -8.22 -11.51
N ASP A 65 33.21 -7.83 -12.69
CA ASP A 65 34.10 -7.43 -13.79
C ASP A 65 34.81 -6.09 -13.54
N SER A 66 34.29 -5.25 -12.64
CA SER A 66 34.88 -3.94 -12.33
C SER A 66 36.00 -3.99 -11.30
N CYS A 67 35.88 -4.80 -10.23
CA CYS A 67 36.94 -4.93 -9.22
C CYS A 67 37.71 -6.25 -9.31
N GLY A 68 37.24 -7.23 -10.07
CA GLY A 68 37.89 -8.55 -10.24
C GLY A 68 37.71 -9.51 -9.07
N GLU A 69 37.04 -9.09 -7.99
CA GLU A 69 36.82 -9.90 -6.78
C GLU A 69 35.57 -10.78 -6.89
N GLU A 70 35.56 -11.87 -6.14
CA GLU A 70 34.36 -12.67 -5.89
C GLU A 70 33.54 -12.06 -4.75
N HIS A 71 32.24 -11.96 -4.97
CA HIS A 71 31.28 -11.45 -4.01
C HIS A 71 30.24 -12.51 -3.72
N GLU A 72 29.93 -12.66 -2.44
CA GLU A 72 28.85 -13.52 -1.96
C GLU A 72 27.64 -12.66 -1.54
N ILE A 73 26.46 -12.98 -2.08
CA ILE A 73 25.20 -12.34 -1.72
C ILE A 73 24.21 -13.40 -1.24
N ALA A 74 23.68 -13.22 -0.03
CA ALA A 74 22.60 -14.03 0.50
C ALA A 74 21.28 -13.83 -0.27
N MET A 75 20.57 -14.93 -0.51
CA MET A 75 19.30 -14.93 -1.24
C MET A 75 18.19 -14.17 -0.52
N SER A 76 17.27 -13.60 -1.29
CA SER A 76 16.11 -12.88 -0.77
C SER A 76 14.92 -13.82 -0.59
N CYS A 77 14.03 -13.54 0.36
CA CYS A 77 12.90 -14.42 0.66
C CYS A 77 11.73 -14.33 -0.35
N GLY A 78 11.75 -13.39 -1.29
CA GLY A 78 10.68 -13.17 -2.29
C GLY A 78 9.29 -12.77 -1.76
N ASN A 79 9.07 -12.79 -0.44
CA ASN A 79 7.76 -12.55 0.17
C ASN A 79 7.24 -11.13 -0.13
N ARG A 80 5.95 -11.03 -0.49
CA ARG A 80 5.27 -9.77 -0.84
C ARG A 80 5.21 -8.73 0.29
N HIS A 81 5.40 -9.15 1.53
CA HIS A 81 5.41 -8.27 2.70
C HIS A 81 6.83 -7.86 3.13
N CYS A 82 7.87 -8.42 2.50
CA CYS A 82 9.25 -8.11 2.84
C CYS A 82 9.69 -6.80 2.16
N PRO A 83 10.03 -5.74 2.92
CA PRO A 83 10.34 -4.43 2.33
C PRO A 83 11.61 -4.45 1.48
N LYS A 84 12.56 -5.35 1.78
CA LYS A 84 13.77 -5.60 0.96
C LYS A 84 13.41 -6.18 -0.40
N CYS A 85 12.60 -7.23 -0.42
CA CYS A 85 12.23 -7.93 -1.66
C CYS A 85 11.28 -7.12 -2.55
N GLN A 86 10.49 -6.21 -1.96
CA GLN A 86 9.54 -5.39 -2.70
C GLN A 86 10.15 -4.09 -3.23
N HIS A 87 11.43 -3.80 -2.99
CA HIS A 87 12.03 -2.51 -3.41
C HIS A 87 11.92 -2.29 -4.92
N GLU A 88 12.49 -3.20 -5.73
CA GLU A 88 12.44 -3.10 -7.19
C GLU A 88 11.01 -3.10 -7.72
N LYS A 89 10.15 -4.02 -7.25
CA LYS A 89 8.75 -4.08 -7.67
C LYS A 89 7.98 -2.78 -7.40
N ARG A 90 8.26 -2.12 -6.26
CA ARG A 90 7.66 -0.82 -5.94
C ARG A 90 8.19 0.27 -6.88
N LYS A 91 9.49 0.26 -7.17
CA LYS A 91 10.13 1.21 -8.08
C LYS A 91 9.55 1.07 -9.50
N ASP A 92 9.55 -0.13 -10.06
CA ASP A 92 8.97 -0.41 -11.38
C ASP A 92 7.50 0.01 -11.46
N TRP A 93 6.73 -0.21 -10.39
CA TRP A 93 5.34 0.23 -10.33
C TRP A 93 5.21 1.75 -10.30
N LEU A 94 6.06 2.43 -9.54
CA LEU A 94 6.10 3.88 -9.43
C LEU A 94 6.47 4.53 -10.75
N ASP A 95 7.54 4.04 -11.40
CA ASP A 95 8.01 4.55 -12.70
C ASP A 95 6.88 4.44 -13.74
N LYS A 96 6.17 3.30 -13.79
CA LYS A 96 4.98 3.15 -14.64
C LYS A 96 3.84 4.10 -14.32
N GLN A 97 3.70 4.56 -13.07
CA GLN A 97 2.67 5.56 -12.74
C GLN A 97 3.12 6.95 -13.17
N ILE A 98 4.38 7.30 -12.95
CA ILE A 98 4.99 8.56 -13.37
C ILE A 98 4.91 8.72 -14.89
N ASP A 99 5.24 7.67 -15.65
CA ASP A 99 5.15 7.66 -17.12
C ASP A 99 3.74 7.91 -17.66
N ARG A 100 2.72 7.64 -16.84
CA ARG A 100 1.30 7.84 -17.17
C ARG A 100 0.75 9.17 -16.65
N MET A 101 1.55 9.96 -15.94
CA MET A 101 1.11 11.27 -15.45
C MET A 101 1.00 12.25 -16.61
N LEU A 102 -0.03 13.06 -16.55
CA LEU A 102 -0.28 14.17 -17.47
C LEU A 102 0.33 15.44 -16.87
N PRO A 103 0.76 16.41 -17.69
CA PRO A 103 1.27 17.70 -17.20
C PRO A 103 0.12 18.61 -16.74
N ILE A 104 -0.58 18.20 -15.68
CA ILE A 104 -1.75 18.84 -15.09
C ILE A 104 -1.61 18.92 -13.57
N ASP A 105 -2.48 19.70 -12.94
CA ASP A 105 -2.60 19.68 -11.48
C ASP A 105 -3.16 18.34 -10.99
N TYR A 106 -2.73 17.94 -9.79
CA TYR A 106 -3.25 16.77 -9.09
C TYR A 106 -3.63 17.13 -7.66
N PHE A 107 -4.64 16.43 -7.14
CA PHE A 107 -5.12 16.58 -5.78
C PHE A 107 -4.92 15.30 -5.01
N HIS A 108 -4.44 15.44 -3.78
CA HIS A 108 -4.39 14.34 -2.82
C HIS A 108 -5.67 14.33 -2.01
N VAL A 109 -6.49 13.30 -2.22
CA VAL A 109 -7.76 13.11 -1.52
C VAL A 109 -7.65 11.88 -0.64
N VAL A 110 -8.02 11.99 0.64
CA VAL A 110 -7.96 10.89 1.59
C VAL A 110 -9.35 10.54 2.10
N PHE A 111 -9.72 9.27 1.97
CA PHE A 111 -10.95 8.73 2.53
C PHE A 111 -10.63 7.90 3.75
N THR A 112 -11.14 8.33 4.90
CA THR A 112 -10.88 7.68 6.19
C THR A 112 -12.20 7.20 6.80
N LEU A 113 -12.17 6.01 7.40
CA LEU A 113 -13.29 5.49 8.17
C LEU A 113 -13.11 5.84 9.66
N PRO A 114 -14.20 6.06 10.42
CA PRO A 114 -14.11 6.25 11.86
C PRO A 114 -13.45 5.04 12.55
N ASP A 115 -12.59 5.30 13.54
CA ASP A 115 -11.86 4.26 14.25
C ASP A 115 -12.78 3.27 15.00
N SER A 116 -14.02 3.68 15.33
CA SER A 116 -15.04 2.80 15.90
C SER A 116 -15.43 1.63 14.99
N LEU A 117 -15.08 1.69 13.70
CA LEU A 117 -15.30 0.60 12.75
C LEU A 117 -14.09 -0.33 12.60
N ASN A 118 -12.96 -0.03 13.23
CA ASN A 118 -11.70 -0.75 13.02
C ASN A 118 -11.84 -2.25 13.30
N ASP A 119 -12.48 -2.64 14.40
CA ASP A 119 -12.66 -4.06 14.74
C ASP A 119 -13.54 -4.78 13.70
N LEU A 120 -14.64 -4.15 13.27
CA LEU A 120 -15.51 -4.70 12.23
C LEU A 120 -14.73 -4.93 10.93
N ILE A 121 -13.90 -3.96 10.52
CA ILE A 121 -13.12 -4.03 9.30
C ILE A 121 -12.01 -5.07 9.42
N LEU A 122 -11.31 -5.11 10.55
CA LEU A 122 -10.21 -6.06 10.80
C LEU A 122 -10.67 -7.51 10.70
N HIS A 123 -11.90 -7.82 11.12
CA HIS A 123 -12.46 -9.17 11.01
C HIS A 123 -13.05 -9.48 9.62
N ASN A 124 -13.26 -8.47 8.76
CA ASN A 124 -13.94 -8.62 7.47
C ASN A 124 -13.16 -7.99 6.31
N GLN A 125 -11.83 -7.95 6.41
CA GLN A 125 -10.91 -7.21 5.53
C GLN A 125 -11.20 -7.41 4.03
N LYS A 126 -11.31 -8.67 3.58
CA LYS A 126 -11.55 -8.98 2.16
C LYS A 126 -12.78 -8.29 1.60
N ILE A 127 -13.86 -8.25 2.38
CA ILE A 127 -15.14 -7.68 1.98
C ILE A 127 -15.10 -6.17 2.15
N LEU A 128 -14.74 -5.69 3.34
CA LEU A 128 -14.86 -4.27 3.69
C LEU A 128 -13.79 -3.39 3.05
N TYR A 129 -12.61 -3.90 2.72
CA TYR A 129 -11.65 -3.19 1.87
C TYR A 129 -12.18 -3.03 0.43
N GLY A 130 -12.83 -4.07 -0.09
CA GLY A 130 -13.50 -4.00 -1.39
C GLY A 130 -14.62 -2.96 -1.41
N VAL A 131 -15.45 -2.94 -0.36
CA VAL A 131 -16.50 -1.90 -0.19
C VAL A 131 -15.90 -0.52 -0.09
N LEU A 132 -14.86 -0.33 0.72
CA LEU A 132 -14.18 0.95 0.89
C LEU A 132 -13.67 1.50 -0.45
N LEU A 133 -12.90 0.71 -1.21
CA LEU A 133 -12.40 1.11 -2.53
C LEU A 133 -13.54 1.37 -3.53
N LYS A 134 -14.62 0.58 -3.47
CA LYS A 134 -15.81 0.78 -4.30
C LYS A 134 -16.49 2.12 -4.01
N CYS A 135 -16.66 2.46 -2.73
CA CYS A 135 -17.26 3.73 -2.31
C CYS A 135 -16.41 4.92 -2.74
N VAL A 136 -15.08 4.83 -2.61
CA VAL A 136 -14.14 5.85 -3.09
C VAL A 136 -14.31 6.08 -4.60
N LYS A 137 -14.26 5.01 -5.40
CA LYS A 137 -14.43 5.07 -6.85
C LYS A 137 -15.74 5.75 -7.24
N GLU A 138 -16.86 5.28 -6.67
CA GLU A 138 -18.19 5.79 -7.00
C GLU A 138 -18.37 7.24 -6.58
N THR A 139 -17.85 7.63 -5.41
CA THR A 139 -17.92 9.03 -4.93
C THR A 139 -17.17 9.97 -5.88
N LEU A 140 -15.95 9.62 -6.27
CA LEU A 140 -15.13 10.45 -7.17
C LEU A 140 -15.76 10.57 -8.56
N ILE A 141 -16.20 9.46 -9.16
CA ILE A 141 -16.82 9.48 -10.51
C ILE A 141 -18.12 10.27 -10.50
N GLU A 142 -18.98 10.03 -9.51
CA GLU A 142 -20.29 10.70 -9.42
C GLU A 142 -20.12 12.21 -9.28
N LEU A 143 -19.25 12.65 -8.37
CA LEU A 143 -19.02 14.08 -8.17
C LEU A 143 -18.24 14.74 -9.30
N GLY A 144 -17.32 14.03 -9.95
CA GLY A 144 -16.66 14.54 -11.17
C GLY A 144 -17.68 14.83 -12.27
N ARG A 145 -18.64 13.92 -12.49
CA ARG A 145 -19.71 14.11 -13.48
C ARG A 145 -20.73 15.16 -13.06
N ASP A 146 -21.15 15.18 -11.80
CA ASP A 146 -22.16 16.11 -11.29
C ASP A 146 -21.64 17.55 -11.20
N ARG A 147 -20.45 17.75 -10.61
CA ARG A 147 -19.93 19.09 -10.29
C ARG A 147 -19.01 19.67 -11.36
N MET A 148 -18.37 18.83 -12.17
CA MET A 148 -17.44 19.26 -13.22
C MET A 148 -17.88 18.87 -14.63
N ARG A 149 -18.95 18.06 -14.77
CA ARG A 149 -19.35 17.46 -16.05
C ARG A 149 -18.18 16.74 -16.74
N ALA A 150 -17.31 16.10 -15.95
CA ALA A 150 -16.09 15.48 -16.46
C ALA A 150 -15.84 14.10 -15.84
N ASP A 151 -15.32 13.19 -16.67
CA ASP A 151 -14.71 11.94 -16.25
C ASP A 151 -13.30 12.23 -15.72
N ILE A 152 -13.18 12.30 -14.39
CA ILE A 152 -11.90 12.48 -13.70
C ILE A 152 -11.14 11.14 -13.57
N GLY A 153 -9.82 11.23 -13.55
CA GLY A 153 -8.92 10.09 -13.29
C GLY A 153 -8.47 10.05 -11.83
N ALA A 154 -8.26 8.85 -11.30
CA ALA A 154 -7.68 8.69 -9.97
C ALA A 154 -6.84 7.40 -9.87
N ILE A 155 -5.73 7.48 -9.13
CA ILE A 155 -5.02 6.32 -8.60
C ILE A 155 -5.38 6.23 -7.12
N ALA A 156 -6.02 5.13 -6.71
CA ALA A 156 -6.44 4.89 -5.33
C ALA A 156 -5.60 3.79 -4.68
N ILE A 157 -5.05 4.07 -3.49
CA ILE A 157 -4.14 3.20 -2.75
C ILE A 157 -4.71 3.00 -1.35
N LEU A 158 -5.02 1.75 -1.02
CA LEU A 158 -5.45 1.37 0.32
C LEU A 158 -4.25 1.28 1.26
N HIS A 159 -4.30 2.03 2.35
CA HIS A 159 -3.41 1.89 3.49
C HIS A 159 -4.19 1.31 4.68
N THR A 160 -3.52 0.47 5.47
CA THR A 160 -4.15 -0.22 6.62
C THR A 160 -3.57 0.21 7.97
N TRP A 161 -2.60 1.14 7.98
CA TRP A 161 -1.86 1.54 9.17
C TRP A 161 -1.69 3.05 9.23
N GLY A 162 -1.82 3.63 10.43
CA GLY A 162 -1.47 5.03 10.70
C GLY A 162 0.04 5.23 10.88
N GLN A 163 0.46 6.48 11.08
CA GLN A 163 1.87 6.84 11.31
C GLN A 163 2.48 6.15 12.55
N ASN A 164 1.67 5.91 13.57
CA ASN A 164 2.03 5.19 14.80
C ASN A 164 1.92 3.65 14.66
N LEU A 165 1.72 3.13 13.44
CA LEU A 165 1.49 1.72 13.14
C LEU A 165 0.23 1.10 13.76
N SER A 166 -0.71 1.93 14.25
CA SER A 166 -2.03 1.44 14.64
C SER A 166 -2.83 1.04 13.41
N TYR A 167 -3.71 0.05 13.56
CA TYR A 167 -4.63 -0.32 12.49
C TYR A 167 -5.57 0.85 12.19
N HIS A 168 -5.53 1.34 10.95
CA HIS A 168 -6.27 2.53 10.52
C HIS A 168 -6.49 2.46 9.01
N PRO A 169 -7.54 1.77 8.53
CA PRO A 169 -7.80 1.61 7.10
C PRO A 169 -8.29 2.91 6.47
N HIS A 170 -7.54 3.41 5.48
CA HIS A 170 -7.85 4.63 4.73
C HIS A 170 -7.37 4.49 3.29
N VAL A 171 -7.93 5.28 2.38
CA VAL A 171 -7.55 5.27 0.96
C VAL A 171 -6.99 6.63 0.59
N HIS A 172 -5.74 6.65 0.12
CA HIS A 172 -5.18 7.81 -0.54
C HIS A 172 -5.49 7.77 -2.03
N CYS A 173 -5.89 8.91 -2.57
CA CYS A 173 -6.15 9.08 -3.97
C CYS A 173 -5.29 10.21 -4.53
N VAL A 174 -4.58 9.95 -5.62
CA VAL A 174 -4.03 10.98 -6.49
C VAL A 174 -5.05 11.19 -7.60
N VAL A 175 -5.78 12.31 -7.55
CA VAL A 175 -6.90 12.62 -8.42
C VAL A 175 -6.50 13.70 -9.41
N THR A 176 -6.85 13.55 -10.68
CA THR A 176 -6.57 14.56 -11.71
C THR A 176 -7.31 15.86 -11.41
N GLY A 177 -6.63 17.00 -11.56
CA GLY A 177 -7.18 18.34 -11.42
C GLY A 177 -8.01 18.77 -12.62
N GLY A 178 -8.94 17.90 -13.02
CA GLY A 178 -9.67 17.99 -14.29
C GLY A 178 -10.03 16.62 -14.82
N GLY A 179 -10.71 16.60 -15.96
CA GLY A 179 -11.13 15.38 -16.62
C GLY A 179 -11.63 15.61 -18.03
N ILE A 180 -12.05 14.53 -18.68
CA ILE A 180 -12.65 14.58 -20.01
C ILE A 180 -14.13 14.92 -19.88
N ASN A 181 -14.56 16.01 -20.49
CA ASN A 181 -15.96 16.41 -20.47
C ASN A 181 -16.84 15.29 -21.06
N VAL A 182 -17.93 14.99 -20.36
CA VAL A 182 -18.79 13.85 -20.70
C VAL A 182 -19.43 13.97 -22.08
N ASP A 183 -19.70 15.19 -22.54
CA ASP A 183 -20.39 15.46 -23.81
C ASP A 183 -19.39 15.76 -24.93
N SER A 184 -18.61 16.84 -24.76
CA SER A 184 -17.70 17.36 -25.79
C SER A 184 -16.43 16.54 -25.99
N LYS A 185 -16.13 15.61 -25.08
CA LYS A 185 -14.88 14.82 -25.05
C LYS A 185 -13.60 15.67 -24.99
N LYS A 186 -13.71 16.95 -24.65
CA LYS A 186 -12.58 17.86 -24.43
C LYS A 186 -12.14 17.86 -22.98
N TRP A 187 -10.87 18.15 -22.74
CA TRP A 187 -10.35 18.34 -21.38
C TRP A 187 -10.98 19.57 -20.71
N ILE A 188 -11.35 19.44 -19.43
CA ILE A 188 -11.74 20.53 -18.55
C ILE A 188 -10.89 20.46 -17.30
N SER A 189 -10.16 21.54 -17.00
CA SER A 189 -9.39 21.68 -15.75
C SER A 189 -10.29 22.09 -14.58
N SER A 190 -9.94 21.64 -13.38
CA SER A 190 -10.53 22.17 -12.15
C SER A 190 -10.05 23.61 -11.91
N LYS A 191 -10.69 24.28 -10.94
CA LYS A 191 -10.18 25.57 -10.46
C LYS A 191 -8.86 25.35 -9.70
N LYS A 192 -7.97 26.34 -9.72
CA LYS A 192 -6.73 26.29 -8.97
C LYS A 192 -7.01 26.07 -7.48
N GLY A 193 -6.37 25.07 -6.88
CA GLY A 193 -6.52 24.74 -5.46
C GLY A 193 -7.90 24.20 -5.07
N TYR A 194 -8.79 23.90 -6.02
CA TYR A 194 -10.13 23.42 -5.74
C TYR A 194 -10.59 22.36 -6.74
N LEU A 195 -10.79 21.14 -6.25
CA LEU A 195 -11.31 20.02 -7.03
C LEU A 195 -12.83 19.85 -6.82
N LEU A 196 -13.23 19.51 -5.60
CA LEU A 196 -14.61 19.21 -5.22
C LEU A 196 -14.89 19.66 -3.77
N PRO A 197 -16.14 19.99 -3.40
CA PRO A 197 -16.47 20.35 -2.02
C PRO A 197 -16.34 19.15 -1.07
N VAL A 198 -15.51 19.28 -0.03
CA VAL A 198 -15.18 18.20 0.91
C VAL A 198 -16.41 17.70 1.69
N GLU A 199 -17.33 18.60 2.07
CA GLU A 199 -18.54 18.23 2.82
C GLU A 199 -19.49 17.35 2.00
N VAL A 200 -19.65 17.69 0.71
CA VAL A 200 -20.46 16.91 -0.23
C VAL A 200 -19.82 15.54 -0.47
N MET A 201 -18.50 15.51 -0.67
CA MET A 201 -17.74 14.28 -0.83
C MET A 201 -17.86 13.37 0.40
N SER A 202 -17.69 13.93 1.59
CA SER A 202 -17.77 13.20 2.85
C SER A 202 -19.16 12.62 3.08
N THR A 203 -20.21 13.40 2.79
CA THR A 203 -21.60 12.98 2.94
C THR A 203 -21.96 11.85 1.98
N LEU A 204 -21.60 12.00 0.71
CA LEU A 204 -21.86 10.99 -0.33
C LEU A 204 -21.11 9.69 -0.04
N PHE A 205 -19.82 9.78 0.28
CA PHE A 205 -19.00 8.63 0.66
C PHE A 205 -19.58 7.88 1.86
N LYS A 206 -19.94 8.61 2.93
CA LYS A 206 -20.58 8.05 4.13
C LYS A 206 -21.88 7.33 3.78
N GLY A 207 -22.74 7.97 2.98
CA GLY A 207 -24.00 7.38 2.54
C GLY A 207 -23.80 6.07 1.78
N LYS A 208 -22.87 6.04 0.81
CA LYS A 208 -22.54 4.83 0.04
C LYS A 208 -22.00 3.71 0.93
N PHE A 209 -21.06 4.03 1.81
CA PHE A 209 -20.46 3.03 2.71
C PHE A 209 -21.51 2.41 3.64
N LEU A 210 -22.37 3.25 4.26
CA LEU A 210 -23.47 2.77 5.09
C LEU A 210 -24.48 1.93 4.29
N SER A 211 -24.79 2.30 3.04
CA SER A 211 -25.69 1.52 2.19
C SER A 211 -25.13 0.11 1.91
N TYR A 212 -23.89 0.03 1.43
CA TYR A 212 -23.28 -1.26 1.09
C TYR A 212 -23.09 -2.16 2.32
N THR A 213 -22.70 -1.59 3.46
CA THR A 213 -22.56 -2.36 4.70
C THR A 213 -23.91 -2.89 5.20
N LYS A 214 -25.00 -2.11 5.13
CA LYS A 214 -26.36 -2.58 5.45
C LYS A 214 -26.81 -3.72 4.53
N GLU A 215 -26.56 -3.63 3.22
CA GLU A 215 -26.89 -4.72 2.30
C GLU A 215 -26.13 -6.01 2.62
N LEU A 216 -24.85 -5.89 2.98
CA LEU A 216 -24.03 -7.04 3.39
C LEU A 216 -24.55 -7.67 4.67
N GLN A 217 -24.93 -6.86 5.65
CA GLN A 217 -25.54 -7.32 6.90
C GLN A 217 -26.83 -8.10 6.64
N GLN A 218 -27.74 -7.55 5.84
CA GLN A 218 -29.01 -8.22 5.49
C GLN A 218 -28.79 -9.55 4.77
N LYS A 219 -27.82 -9.61 3.84
CA LYS A 219 -27.44 -10.85 3.15
C LYS A 219 -26.86 -11.88 4.11
N SER A 220 -26.07 -11.47 5.09
CA SER A 220 -25.52 -12.34 6.13
C SER A 220 -26.64 -12.94 6.99
N THR A 221 -27.58 -12.12 7.47
CA THR A 221 -28.70 -12.59 8.30
C THR A 221 -29.60 -13.57 7.55
N LYS A 222 -29.89 -13.31 6.27
CA LYS A 222 -30.69 -14.23 5.43
C LYS A 222 -30.02 -15.58 5.17
N ARG A 223 -28.68 -15.65 5.18
CA ARG A 223 -27.95 -16.91 5.05
C ARG A 223 -27.99 -17.72 6.33
N GLN A 224 -27.82 -17.09 7.48
CA GLN A 224 -27.91 -17.76 8.79
C GLN A 224 -29.31 -18.33 9.07
N GLY A 225 -30.37 -17.73 8.53
CA GLY A 225 -31.74 -18.25 8.63
C GLY A 225 -32.09 -19.41 7.68
N LYS A 226 -31.15 -19.91 6.85
CA LYS A 226 -31.35 -21.04 5.94
C LYS A 226 -30.62 -22.33 6.37
N ASP A 227 -29.82 -22.26 7.43
CA ASP A 227 -29.11 -23.40 8.00
C ASP A 227 -29.69 -23.73 9.39
N ILE A 228 -30.93 -24.24 9.41
CA ILE A 228 -31.51 -24.93 10.59
C ILE A 228 -32.23 -26.18 10.04
N PRO A 229 -31.71 -27.40 10.27
CA PRO A 229 -32.57 -28.59 10.25
C PRO A 229 -33.55 -28.58 11.42
#